data_AF-A0A085BM09-F1
#
_entry.id   AF-A0A085BM09-F1
#
_cell.length_a   1.000
_cell.length_b   1.000
_cell.length_c   1.000
_cell.angle_alpha   90.00
_cell.angle_beta   90.00
_cell.angle_gamma   90.00
#
_symmetry.space_group_name_H-M   'P 1'
#
loop_
_entity.id
_entity.type
_entity.pdbx_description
1 polymer ?
#
loop_
_entity_poly.entity_id
_entity_poly.type
_entity_poly.pdbx_seq_one_letter_code
_entity_poly.pdbx_strand_id
1 'polypeptide(L)'
;MNSYQEKIKYLFYWVIIFVVAGSMIIYGLSKPIQFQSFKDSTNLNVSEGHKLMWTFYSYSLVYPIIIGIFEVLGGILLLFNRTRVLGCILLTIILSNIILQDYLYEITALNSAIYYQILILILLVFNHKKIKNTINEILRSEKRNRNLTLMIIAFLIAIALKYFETKII
;
A
#
# COMPACT_ATOMS: atom_id res chain seq x y z
N MET A 1 -18.12 30.95 1.20
CA MET A 1 -18.18 29.82 0.25
C MET A 1 -19.61 29.27 0.30
N ASN A 2 -20.31 29.13 -0.82
CA ASN A 2 -21.76 28.82 -0.83
C ASN A 2 -22.03 27.41 -0.28
N SER A 3 -23.10 27.24 0.50
CA SER A 3 -23.55 25.94 1.08
C SER A 3 -23.63 24.81 0.03
N TYR A 4 -23.99 25.13 -1.21
CA TYR A 4 -24.01 24.18 -2.32
C TYR A 4 -22.62 23.68 -2.74
N GLN A 5 -21.60 24.53 -2.75
CA GLN A 5 -20.24 24.14 -3.13
C GLN A 5 -19.63 23.17 -2.11
N GLU A 6 -19.93 23.36 -0.82
CA GLU A 6 -19.56 22.44 0.26
C GLU A 6 -20.19 21.06 0.08
N LYS A 7 -21.50 21.01 -0.22
CA LYS A 7 -22.22 19.75 -0.48
C LYS A 7 -21.64 18.99 -1.68
N ILE A 8 -21.34 19.68 -2.78
CA ILE A 8 -20.75 19.07 -3.98
C ILE A 8 -19.36 18.49 -3.67
N LYS A 9 -18.50 19.23 -2.95
CA LYS A 9 -17.18 18.73 -2.54
C LYS A 9 -17.30 17.49 -1.65
N TYR A 10 -18.24 17.50 -0.70
CA TYR A 10 -18.48 16.37 0.18
C TYR A 10 -18.96 15.14 -0.58
N LEU A 11 -19.89 15.31 -1.54
CA LEU A 11 -20.36 14.23 -2.41
C LEU A 11 -19.21 13.65 -3.23
N PHE A 12 -18.44 14.50 -3.92
CA PHE A 12 -17.29 14.09 -4.72
C PHE A 12 -16.26 13.31 -3.88
N TYR A 13 -15.96 13.79 -2.68
CA TYR A 13 -15.05 13.12 -1.75
C TYR A 13 -15.50 11.70 -1.39
N TRP A 14 -16.79 11.51 -1.07
CA TRP A 14 -17.32 10.19 -0.75
C TRP A 14 -17.45 9.27 -1.96
N VAL A 15 -17.75 9.81 -3.15
CA VAL A 15 -17.73 9.04 -4.40
C VAL A 15 -16.35 8.42 -4.62
N ILE A 16 -15.27 9.21 -4.47
CA ILE A 16 -13.91 8.68 -4.59
C ILE A 16 -13.64 7.58 -3.56
N ILE A 17 -14.05 7.81 -2.30
CA ILE A 17 -13.86 6.82 -1.23
C ILE A 17 -14.55 5.50 -1.59
N PHE A 18 -15.80 5.53 -2.02
CA PHE A 18 -16.53 4.30 -2.35
C PHE A 18 -15.98 3.61 -3.58
N VAL A 19 -15.57 4.36 -4.61
CA VAL A 19 -14.93 3.80 -5.80
C VAL A 19 -13.63 3.08 -5.44
N VAL A 20 -12.74 3.73 -4.69
CA VAL A 20 -11.46 3.14 -4.30
C VAL A 20 -11.67 1.98 -3.33
N ALA A 21 -12.44 2.17 -2.25
CA ALA A 21 -12.65 1.13 -1.24
C ALA A 21 -13.32 -0.11 -1.83
N GLY A 22 -14.37 0.06 -2.64
CA GLY A 22 -15.04 -1.04 -3.33
C GLY A 22 -14.09 -1.78 -4.27
N SER A 23 -13.32 -1.04 -5.07
CA SER A 23 -12.37 -1.65 -6.00
C SER A 23 -11.29 -2.43 -5.27
N MET A 24 -10.66 -1.88 -4.23
CA MET A 24 -9.59 -2.56 -3.49
C MET A 24 -10.10 -3.82 -2.77
N ILE A 25 -11.33 -3.80 -2.25
CA ILE A 25 -11.96 -4.97 -1.65
C ILE A 25 -12.20 -6.06 -2.71
N ILE A 26 -12.75 -5.69 -3.87
CA ILE A 26 -13.03 -6.64 -4.96
C ILE A 26 -11.71 -7.22 -5.51
N TYR A 27 -10.74 -6.38 -5.84
CA TYR A 27 -9.45 -6.82 -6.36
C TYR A 27 -8.72 -7.73 -5.37
N GLY A 28 -8.63 -7.32 -4.10
CA GLY A 28 -7.95 -8.09 -3.07
C GLY A 28 -8.59 -9.45 -2.80
N LEU A 29 -9.93 -9.53 -2.80
CA LEU A 29 -10.66 -10.80 -2.66
C LEU A 29 -10.56 -11.68 -3.91
N SER A 30 -10.37 -11.09 -5.09
CA SER A 30 -10.28 -11.83 -6.36
C SER A 30 -8.91 -12.46 -6.62
N LYS A 31 -7.82 -11.93 -6.02
CA LYS A 31 -6.44 -12.41 -6.26
C LYS A 31 -6.24 -13.92 -6.10
N PRO A 32 -6.77 -14.59 -5.06
CA PRO A 32 -6.59 -16.03 -4.91
C PRO A 32 -7.17 -16.80 -6.11
N ILE A 33 -8.36 -16.40 -6.57
CA ILE A 33 -9.05 -17.02 -7.71
C ILE A 33 -8.32 -16.69 -9.02
N GLN A 34 -7.93 -15.42 -9.19
CA GLN A 34 -7.23 -14.91 -10.38
C GLN A 34 -5.95 -15.69 -10.70
N PHE A 35 -5.11 -15.93 -9.69
CA PHE A 35 -3.83 -16.62 -9.89
C PHE A 35 -3.93 -18.15 -9.80
N GLN A 36 -4.99 -18.69 -9.19
CA GLN A 36 -5.22 -20.14 -9.21
C GLN A 36 -5.56 -20.64 -10.61
N SER A 37 -6.32 -19.87 -11.40
CA SER A 37 -6.74 -20.25 -12.76
C SER A 37 -5.62 -20.25 -13.81
N PHE A 38 -4.49 -19.57 -13.57
CA PHE A 38 -3.42 -19.45 -14.57
C PHE A 38 -2.51 -20.69 -14.64
N LYS A 39 -2.59 -21.59 -13.66
CA LYS A 39 -1.87 -22.87 -13.69
C LYS A 39 -2.31 -23.76 -14.87
N ASP A 40 -3.55 -23.59 -15.34
CA ASP A 40 -4.15 -24.41 -16.39
C ASP A 40 -4.26 -23.69 -17.75
N SER A 41 -3.90 -22.40 -17.81
CA SER A 41 -4.05 -21.58 -19.02
C SER A 41 -2.77 -21.57 -19.87
N THR A 42 -2.54 -22.63 -20.64
CA THR A 42 -1.40 -22.76 -21.56
C THR A 42 -1.51 -21.87 -22.81
N ASN A 43 -2.66 -21.23 -23.05
CA ASN A 43 -3.01 -20.55 -24.31
C ASN A 43 -3.29 -19.04 -24.16
N LEU A 44 -2.42 -18.29 -23.47
CA LEU A 44 -2.56 -16.83 -23.38
C LEU A 44 -1.55 -16.13 -24.30
N ASN A 45 -2.08 -15.36 -25.26
CA ASN A 45 -1.36 -14.41 -26.11
C ASN A 45 -0.89 -13.19 -25.28
N VAL A 46 -0.08 -13.43 -24.26
CA VAL A 46 0.49 -12.40 -23.37
C VAL A 46 2.01 -12.38 -23.50
N SER A 47 2.63 -11.26 -23.16
CA SER A 47 4.09 -11.10 -23.23
C SER A 47 4.82 -12.07 -22.29
N GLU A 48 6.11 -12.30 -22.53
CA GLU A 48 6.92 -13.19 -21.69
C GLU A 48 6.96 -12.72 -20.23
N GLY A 49 7.04 -11.40 -20.02
CA GLY A 49 6.99 -10.80 -18.69
C GLY A 49 5.70 -11.14 -17.94
N HIS A 50 4.55 -10.98 -18.59
CA HIS A 50 3.26 -11.38 -18.01
C HIS A 50 3.24 -12.84 -17.59
N LYS A 51 3.69 -13.75 -18.48
CA LYS A 51 3.70 -15.19 -18.18
C LYS A 51 4.55 -15.46 -16.95
N LEU A 52 5.75 -14.89 -16.90
CA LEU A 52 6.68 -15.08 -15.77
C LEU A 52 6.06 -14.63 -14.45
N MET A 53 5.49 -13.44 -14.40
CA MET A 53 4.91 -12.89 -13.17
C MET A 53 3.67 -13.68 -12.72
N TRP A 54 2.78 -14.04 -13.65
CA TRP A 54 1.59 -14.82 -13.32
C TRP A 54 1.96 -16.24 -12.88
N THR A 55 2.93 -16.89 -13.54
CA THR A 55 3.44 -18.20 -13.09
C THR A 55 4.05 -18.12 -11.69
N PHE A 56 4.81 -17.07 -11.37
CA PHE A 56 5.34 -16.84 -10.02
C PHE A 56 4.22 -16.75 -8.98
N TYR A 57 3.15 -16.01 -9.26
CA TYR A 57 2.00 -15.91 -8.37
C TYR A 57 1.16 -17.19 -8.27
N SER A 58 1.06 -17.96 -9.35
CA SER A 58 0.37 -19.26 -9.34
C SER A 58 1.17 -20.36 -8.64
N TYR A 59 2.50 -20.25 -8.58
CA TYR A 59 3.34 -21.20 -7.87
C TYR A 59 3.09 -21.14 -6.36
N SER A 60 3.09 -19.93 -5.77
CA SER A 60 2.74 -19.69 -4.37
C SER A 60 1.72 -18.59 -4.24
N LEU A 61 0.47 -18.99 -3.99
CA LEU A 61 -0.66 -18.06 -3.80
C LEU A 61 -0.53 -17.20 -2.53
N VAL A 62 0.40 -17.54 -1.62
CA VAL A 62 0.60 -16.81 -0.36
C VAL A 62 0.92 -15.34 -0.62
N TYR A 63 1.81 -15.06 -1.59
CA TYR A 63 2.21 -13.69 -1.90
C TYR A 63 1.03 -12.82 -2.42
N PRO A 64 0.30 -13.22 -3.48
CA PRO A 64 -0.85 -12.43 -3.95
C PRO A 64 -1.98 -12.37 -2.90
N ILE A 65 -2.16 -13.39 -2.05
CA ILE A 65 -3.10 -13.34 -0.92
C ILE A 65 -2.71 -12.24 0.07
N ILE A 66 -1.44 -12.14 0.45
CA ILE A 66 -0.97 -11.11 1.38
C ILE A 66 -1.23 -9.71 0.81
N ILE A 67 -0.91 -9.51 -0.48
CA ILE A 67 -1.24 -8.25 -1.17
C ILE A 67 -2.74 -7.98 -1.08
N GLY A 68 -3.57 -8.97 -1.41
CA GLY A 68 -5.03 -8.82 -1.39
C GLY A 68 -5.59 -8.52 0.00
N ILE A 69 -5.02 -9.10 1.07
CA ILE A 69 -5.39 -8.77 2.46
C ILE A 69 -5.11 -7.30 2.75
N PHE A 70 -3.96 -6.77 2.33
CA PHE A 70 -3.64 -5.36 2.53
C PHE A 70 -4.50 -4.42 1.66
N GLU A 71 -4.88 -4.82 0.46
CA GLU A 71 -5.86 -4.10 -0.38
C GLU A 71 -7.22 -4.02 0.33
N VAL A 72 -7.75 -5.15 0.81
CA VAL A 72 -9.02 -5.23 1.54
C VAL A 72 -8.95 -4.39 2.82
N LEU A 73 -7.89 -4.55 3.62
CA LEU A 73 -7.69 -3.79 4.85
C LEU A 73 -7.62 -2.29 4.56
N GLY A 74 -6.85 -1.88 3.55
CA GLY A 74 -6.75 -0.49 3.12
C GLY A 74 -8.10 0.08 2.66
N GLY A 75 -8.87 -0.69 1.90
CA GLY A 75 -10.22 -0.34 1.47
C GLY A 75 -11.17 -0.14 2.65
N ILE A 76 -11.17 -1.05 3.63
CA ILE A 76 -11.97 -0.94 4.86
C ILE A 76 -11.55 0.32 5.66
N LEU A 77 -10.25 0.56 5.81
CA LEU A 77 -9.75 1.71 6.56
C LEU A 77 -10.15 3.05 5.92
N LEU A 78 -10.31 3.12 4.59
CA LEU A 78 -10.77 4.33 3.88
C LEU A 78 -12.21 4.73 4.25
N LEU A 79 -13.07 3.77 4.58
CA LEU A 79 -14.48 4.02 4.94
C LEU A 79 -14.60 4.80 6.26
N PHE A 80 -13.65 4.62 7.19
CA PHE A 80 -13.69 5.27 8.49
C PHE A 80 -12.90 6.59 8.49
N ASN A 81 -13.59 7.70 8.80
CA ASN A 81 -12.98 9.04 8.89
C ASN A 81 -11.71 9.09 9.77
N ARG A 82 -11.65 8.29 10.83
CA ARG A 82 -10.52 8.26 11.77
C ARG A 82 -9.27 7.64 11.15
N THR A 83 -9.40 6.50 10.47
CA THR A 83 -8.28 5.72 9.91
C THR A 83 -8.01 5.98 8.44
N ARG A 84 -8.80 6.83 7.76
CA ARG A 84 -8.68 7.09 6.32
C ARG A 84 -7.27 7.43 5.84
N VAL A 85 -6.53 8.27 6.57
CA VAL A 85 -5.15 8.63 6.18
C VAL A 85 -4.23 7.40 6.19
N LEU A 86 -4.40 6.51 7.18
CA LEU A 86 -3.66 5.25 7.23
C LEU A 86 -4.05 4.34 6.06
N GLY A 87 -5.35 4.26 5.74
CA GLY A 87 -5.83 3.53 4.57
C GLY A 87 -5.20 4.05 3.26
N CYS A 88 -5.18 5.37 3.06
CA CYS A 88 -4.52 5.99 1.91
C CYS A 88 -3.03 5.65 1.82
N ILE A 89 -2.29 5.71 2.94
CA ILE A 89 -0.85 5.41 2.97
C ILE A 89 -0.62 3.94 2.65
N LEU A 90 -1.35 3.03 3.31
CA LEU A 90 -1.24 1.60 3.08
C LEU A 90 -1.50 1.24 1.62
N LEU A 91 -2.62 1.73 1.06
CA LEU A 91 -2.96 1.47 -0.34
C LEU A 91 -1.97 2.10 -1.31
N THR A 92 -1.39 3.26 -0.99
CA THR A 92 -0.33 3.86 -1.82
C THR A 92 0.89 2.96 -1.91
N ILE A 93 1.31 2.35 -0.79
CA ILE A 93 2.44 1.41 -0.77
C ILE A 93 2.13 0.18 -1.63
N ILE A 94 0.94 -0.40 -1.44
CA ILE A 94 0.52 -1.60 -2.17
C ILE A 94 0.35 -1.33 -3.67
N LEU A 95 -0.36 -0.26 -4.05
CA LEU A 95 -0.55 0.10 -5.45
C LEU A 95 0.75 0.51 -6.12
N SER A 96 1.68 1.17 -5.42
CA SER A 96 3.00 1.46 -6.00
C SER A 96 3.75 0.18 -6.34
N ASN A 97 3.67 -0.85 -5.47
CA ASN A 97 4.24 -2.15 -5.76
C ASN A 97 3.57 -2.81 -6.98
N ILE A 98 2.24 -2.81 -7.05
CA ILE A 98 1.48 -3.36 -8.17
C ILE A 98 1.79 -2.61 -9.47
N ILE A 99 1.81 -1.28 -9.47
CA ILE A 99 2.12 -0.45 -10.64
C ILE A 99 3.53 -0.75 -11.16
N LEU A 100 4.52 -0.86 -10.27
CA LEU A 100 5.89 -1.19 -10.67
C LEU A 100 5.96 -2.57 -11.34
N GLN A 101 5.30 -3.55 -10.75
CA GLN A 101 5.25 -4.89 -11.33
C GLN A 101 4.50 -4.89 -12.67
N ASP A 102 3.32 -4.27 -12.73
CA ASP A 102 2.52 -4.19 -13.95
C ASP A 102 3.29 -3.47 -15.06
N TYR A 103 4.06 -2.43 -14.74
CA TYR A 103 4.89 -1.75 -15.72
C TYR A 103 6.06 -2.62 -16.21
N LEU A 104 6.81 -3.23 -15.29
CA LEU A 104 7.99 -4.03 -15.62
C LEU A 104 7.66 -5.34 -16.35
N TYR A 105 6.49 -5.92 -16.09
CA TYR A 105 6.04 -7.16 -16.72
C TYR A 105 4.98 -6.90 -17.82
N GLU A 106 4.83 -5.65 -18.24
CA GLU A 106 3.96 -5.18 -19.33
C GLU A 106 2.47 -5.50 -19.15
N ILE A 107 2.00 -5.57 -17.90
CA ILE A 107 0.64 -5.99 -17.55
C ILE A 107 -0.43 -5.01 -18.01
N THR A 108 -1.45 -5.53 -18.70
CA THR A 108 -2.58 -4.72 -19.24
C THR A 108 -3.38 -3.97 -18.16
N ALA A 109 -3.35 -4.46 -16.92
CA ALA A 109 -4.05 -3.88 -15.77
C ALA A 109 -3.42 -2.59 -15.21
N LEU A 110 -2.24 -2.18 -15.70
CA LEU A 110 -1.48 -1.01 -15.25
C LEU A 110 -2.33 0.27 -15.15
N ASN A 111 -3.15 0.53 -16.17
CA ASN A 111 -3.95 1.76 -16.23
C ASN A 111 -4.96 1.87 -15.09
N SER A 112 -5.55 0.74 -14.69
CA SER A 112 -6.49 0.69 -13.56
C SER A 112 -5.77 0.98 -12.26
N ALA A 113 -4.60 0.39 -12.04
CA ALA A 113 -3.80 0.63 -10.82
C ALA A 113 -3.38 2.11 -10.71
N ILE A 114 -2.95 2.72 -11.81
CA ILE A 114 -2.62 4.16 -11.86
C ILE A 114 -3.85 5.03 -11.56
N TYR A 115 -5.01 4.69 -12.12
CA TYR A 115 -6.26 5.41 -11.87
C TYR A 115 -6.60 5.43 -10.37
N TYR A 116 -6.56 4.27 -9.69
CA TYR A 116 -6.83 4.21 -8.26
C TYR A 116 -5.77 4.94 -7.43
N GLN A 117 -4.49 4.89 -7.84
CA GLN A 117 -3.43 5.63 -7.18
C GLN A 117 -3.67 7.15 -7.25
N ILE A 118 -4.10 7.67 -8.41
CA ILE A 118 -4.44 9.08 -8.56
C ILE A 118 -5.60 9.47 -7.63
N LEU A 119 -6.65 8.65 -7.57
CA LEU A 119 -7.77 8.87 -6.66
C LEU A 119 -7.35 8.92 -5.19
N ILE A 120 -6.44 8.04 -4.77
CA ILE A 120 -5.89 8.04 -3.41
C ILE A 120 -5.05 9.31 -3.15
N LEU A 121 -4.25 9.76 -4.12
CA LEU A 121 -3.50 11.01 -3.99
C LEU A 121 -4.44 12.21 -3.84
N ILE A 122 -5.55 12.25 -4.59
CA ILE A 122 -6.60 13.25 -4.43
C ILE A 122 -7.13 13.21 -2.99
N LEU A 123 -7.48 12.02 -2.46
CA LEU A 123 -7.94 11.88 -1.07
C LEU A 123 -6.91 12.38 -0.05
N LEU A 124 -5.62 12.13 -0.26
CA LEU A 124 -4.56 12.65 0.60
C LEU A 124 -4.51 14.18 0.58
N VAL A 125 -4.64 14.81 -0.60
CA VAL A 125 -4.71 16.27 -0.74
C VAL A 125 -5.92 16.84 0.00
N PHE A 126 -7.09 16.22 -0.11
CA PHE A 126 -8.28 16.62 0.67
C PHE A 126 -8.05 16.54 2.19
N ASN A 127 -7.24 15.57 2.65
CA ASN A 127 -6.91 15.37 4.06
C ASN A 127 -5.61 16.07 4.52
N HIS A 128 -5.03 16.99 3.73
CA HIS A 128 -3.72 17.61 4.01
C HIS A 128 -3.60 18.24 5.41
N LYS A 129 -4.67 18.86 5.93
CA LYS A 129 -4.67 19.45 7.29
C LYS A 129 -4.46 18.39 8.37
N LYS A 130 -5.15 17.26 8.23
CA LYS A 130 -5.04 16.13 9.17
C LYS A 130 -3.64 15.53 9.11
N ILE A 131 -3.09 15.36 7.91
CA ILE A 131 -1.72 14.88 7.69
C ILE A 131 -0.71 15.81 8.37
N LYS A 132 -0.79 17.13 8.13
CA LYS A 132 0.12 18.12 8.71
C LYS A 132 0.06 18.10 10.25
N ASN A 133 -1.13 17.99 10.82
CA ASN A 133 -1.29 17.89 12.27
C ASN A 133 -0.65 16.62 12.83
N THR A 134 -0.91 15.46 12.20
CA THR A 134 -0.30 14.19 12.62
C THR A 134 1.22 14.21 12.49
N ILE A 135 1.76 14.74 11.39
CA ILE A 135 3.21 14.90 11.21
C ILE A 135 3.78 15.82 12.27
N ASN A 136 3.14 16.96 12.55
CA ASN A 136 3.59 17.86 13.58
C ASN A 136 3.60 17.21 14.96
N GLU A 137 2.56 16.43 15.32
CA GLU A 137 2.53 15.71 16.60
C GLU A 137 3.60 14.61 16.67
N ILE A 138 3.88 13.88 15.58
CA ILE A 138 4.97 12.90 15.52
C ILE A 138 6.33 13.58 15.63
N LEU A 139 6.52 14.71 14.95
CA LEU A 139 7.76 15.49 14.95
C LEU A 139 7.94 16.34 16.21
N ARG A 140 6.88 16.51 17.01
CA ARG A 140 6.92 17.12 18.34
C ARG A 140 7.59 16.14 19.31
N SER A 141 8.86 15.84 19.02
CA SER A 141 9.75 15.14 19.92
C SER A 141 9.78 15.91 21.24
N GLU A 142 9.39 15.27 22.33
CA GLU A 142 9.84 15.73 23.64
C GLU A 142 11.36 15.80 23.62
N LYS A 143 11.96 16.83 24.23
CA LYS A 143 13.41 16.93 24.38
C LYS A 143 13.88 15.76 25.25
N ARG A 144 14.19 14.63 24.61
CA ARG A 144 14.73 13.46 25.29
C ARG A 144 16.19 13.76 25.62
N ASN A 145 16.51 13.80 26.91
CA ASN A 145 17.89 14.00 27.36
C ASN A 145 18.71 12.74 27.01
N ARG A 146 19.29 12.74 25.81
CA ARG A 146 20.01 11.59 25.24
C ARG A 146 21.43 11.58 25.78
N ASN A 147 21.80 10.53 26.50
CA ASN A 147 23.18 10.29 26.88
C ASN A 147 23.92 9.63 25.69
N LEU A 148 24.58 10.46 24.89
CA LEU A 148 25.33 10.05 23.69
C LEU A 148 26.36 8.96 23.98
N THR A 149 27.03 9.01 25.13
CA THR A 149 28.04 8.03 25.54
C THR A 149 27.44 6.63 25.67
N LEU A 150 26.28 6.52 26.32
CA LEU A 150 25.57 5.25 26.45
C LEU A 150 25.07 4.73 25.09
N MET A 151 24.65 5.62 24.18
CA MET A 151 24.27 5.22 22.82
C MET A 151 25.45 4.64 22.02
N ILE A 152 26.63 5.25 22.14
CA ILE A 152 27.85 4.76 21.46
C ILE A 152 28.26 3.40 22.03
N ILE A 153 28.25 3.24 23.35
CA ILE A 153 28.54 1.95 24.00
C ILE A 153 27.54 0.89 23.54
N ALA A 154 26.24 1.20 23.55
CA ALA A 154 25.21 0.28 23.08
C ALA A 154 25.38 -0.11 21.61
N PHE A 155 25.79 0.84 20.77
CA PHE A 155 26.06 0.59 19.35
C PHE A 155 27.27 -0.34 19.14
N LEU A 156 28.36 -0.14 19.88
CA LEU A 156 29.54 -1.00 19.83
C LEU A 156 29.22 -2.43 20.32
N ILE A 157 28.45 -2.55 21.41
CA ILE A 157 27.96 -3.84 21.90
C ILE A 157 27.09 -4.52 20.84
N ALA A 158 26.19 -3.79 20.19
CA ALA A 158 25.34 -4.34 19.14
C ALA A 158 26.16 -4.87 17.95
N ILE A 159 27.23 -4.16 17.54
CA ILE A 159 28.15 -4.62 16.49
C ILE A 159 28.87 -5.90 16.92
N ALA A 160 29.41 -5.94 18.15
CA ALA A 160 30.10 -7.12 18.66
C ALA A 160 29.17 -8.34 18.72
N LEU A 161 27.94 -8.18 19.22
CA LEU A 161 26.94 -9.24 19.25
C LEU A 161 26.61 -9.75 17.84
N LYS A 162 26.40 -8.84 16.88
CA LYS A 162 26.15 -9.20 15.47
C LYS A 162 27.33 -9.95 14.84
N TYR A 163 28.56 -9.57 15.19
CA TYR A 163 29.76 -10.27 14.74
C TYR A 163 29.82 -11.72 15.27
N PHE A 164 29.44 -11.94 16.54
CA PHE A 164 29.39 -13.29 17.11
C PHE A 164 28.25 -14.13 16.53
N GLU A 165 27.06 -13.56 16.31
CA GLU A 165 25.95 -14.24 15.62
C GLU A 165 26.40 -14.78 14.24
N THR A 166 27.14 -13.97 13.49
CA THR A 166 27.65 -14.32 12.15
C THR A 166 28.71 -15.43 12.17
N LYS A 167 29.33 -15.73 13.32
CA LYS A 167 30.35 -16.77 13.46
C LYS A 167 29.82 -18.09 14.04
N ILE A 168 28.61 -18.08 14.61
CA ILE A 168 27.98 -19.25 15.24
C ILE A 168 27.09 -20.01 14.21
N ILE A 169 26.67 -19.33 13.14
CA ILE A 169 26.01 -19.91 11.96
C ILE A 169 27.07 -20.36 10.96
#